data_AF-A0A2N1M0Q5-F1
#
_entry.id   AF-A0A2N1M0Q5-F1
#
_cell.length_a   1.000
_cell.length_b   1.000
_cell.length_c   1.000
_cell.angle_alpha   90.00
_cell.angle_beta   90.00
_cell.angle_gamma   90.00
#
_symmetry.space_group_name_H-M   'P 1'
#
loop_
_entity.id
_entity.type
_entity.pdbx_description
1 polymer ?
#
loop_
_entity_poly.entity_id
_entity_poly.type
_entity_poly.pdbx_seq_one_letter_code
_entity_poly.pdbx_strand_id
1 'polypeptide(L)'
;DLTNLENVNNRTTETKSQLIFTSGWALKEKEKTRQRDPIKRMSPQVKHFLESMFHTGTANPRQKLTAQQMQEELLRRAELGEIEENDVPKVSTITNWISTFSRKWKEAMALRSLEENEN
;
A
#
# COMPACT_ATOMS: atom_id res chain seq x y z
N ASP A 1 -41.54 -57.18 21.80
CA ASP A 1 -41.89 -55.76 21.68
C ASP A 1 -40.68 -54.90 21.99
N LEU A 2 -40.11 -54.12 21.05
CA LEU A 2 -40.64 -52.85 20.47
C LEU A 2 -40.86 -51.82 21.61
N THR A 3 -40.26 -50.62 21.73
CA THR A 3 -39.62 -49.67 20.80
C THR A 3 -39.10 -48.43 21.60
N ASN A 4 -38.06 -47.76 21.08
CA ASN A 4 -37.78 -46.30 21.08
C ASN A 4 -37.41 -45.58 22.40
N LEU A 5 -36.21 -44.98 22.58
CA LEU A 5 -35.64 -43.75 21.97
C LEU A 5 -36.52 -42.50 22.09
N GLU A 6 -36.06 -41.52 22.89
CA GLU A 6 -35.97 -40.07 22.58
C GLU A 6 -35.52 -39.34 23.87
N ASN A 7 -34.32 -38.78 23.97
CA ASN A 7 -33.82 -37.59 23.27
C ASN A 7 -34.79 -36.41 23.31
N VAL A 8 -34.66 -35.53 24.31
CA VAL A 8 -35.14 -34.15 24.18
C VAL A 8 -34.02 -33.19 24.55
N ASN A 9 -33.24 -32.89 23.51
CA ASN A 9 -32.40 -31.72 23.36
C ASN A 9 -33.13 -30.45 23.84
N ASN A 10 -32.61 -29.89 24.93
CA ASN A 10 -32.71 -28.50 25.35
C ASN A 10 -32.16 -27.60 24.23
N ARG A 11 -33.05 -27.23 23.29
CA ARG A 11 -32.80 -26.29 22.20
C ARG A 11 -32.64 -24.87 22.76
N THR A 12 -31.38 -24.47 22.94
CA THR A 12 -30.95 -23.08 23.07
C THR A 12 -31.48 -22.29 21.88
N THR A 13 -32.28 -21.25 22.14
CA THR A 13 -32.72 -20.28 21.14
C THR A 13 -31.55 -19.38 20.75
N GLU A 14 -30.66 -19.93 19.93
CA GLU A 14 -29.51 -19.21 19.38
C GLU A 14 -30.01 -18.07 18.48
N THR A 15 -29.84 -16.84 18.96
CA THR A 15 -30.31 -15.64 18.26
C THR A 15 -29.51 -15.48 16.96
N LYS A 16 -30.14 -15.03 15.86
CA LYS A 16 -29.46 -14.80 14.56
C LYS A 16 -28.14 -14.02 14.69
N SER A 17 -28.04 -13.13 15.66
CA SER A 17 -26.82 -12.36 15.95
C SER A 17 -25.66 -13.23 16.48
N GLN A 18 -25.93 -14.30 17.23
CA GLN A 18 -24.90 -15.25 17.67
C GLN A 18 -24.38 -16.11 16.51
N LEU A 19 -25.28 -16.54 15.62
CA LEU A 19 -24.91 -17.25 14.39
C LEU A 19 -24.01 -16.41 13.48
N ILE A 20 -24.29 -15.09 13.34
CA ILE A 20 -23.44 -14.17 12.58
C ILE A 20 -22.05 -14.02 13.22
N PHE A 21 -21.97 -14.03 14.55
CA PHE A 21 -20.69 -13.94 15.26
C PHE A 21 -19.87 -15.24 15.17
N THR A 22 -20.54 -16.40 15.17
CA THR A 22 -19.91 -17.72 14.99
C THR A 22 -19.67 -18.09 13.52
N SER A 23 -20.04 -17.23 12.56
CA SER A 23 -19.92 -17.43 11.10
C SER A 23 -18.49 -17.50 10.55
N GLY A 24 -17.50 -17.85 11.37
CA GLY A 24 -16.19 -18.28 10.92
C GLY A 24 -15.24 -17.20 10.41
N TRP A 25 -15.71 -15.98 10.12
CA TRP A 25 -14.84 -14.89 9.64
C TRP A 25 -13.83 -14.38 10.69
N ALA A 26 -14.17 -14.50 11.97
CA ALA A 26 -13.30 -14.14 13.09
C ALA A 26 -12.58 -15.35 13.73
N LEU A 27 -12.79 -16.57 13.21
CA LEU A 27 -12.10 -17.77 13.73
C LEU A 27 -10.66 -17.80 13.20
N LYS A 28 -9.70 -17.94 14.12
CA LYS A 28 -8.28 -18.08 13.81
C LYS A 28 -7.96 -19.20 12.81
N GLU A 29 -8.77 -20.27 12.75
CA GLU A 29 -8.58 -21.33 11.75
C GLU A 29 -8.92 -20.89 10.31
N LYS A 30 -9.84 -19.93 10.16
CA LYS A 30 -10.29 -19.36 8.88
C LYS A 30 -9.54 -18.07 8.56
N GLU A 31 -8.72 -17.59 9.50
CA GLU A 31 -7.74 -16.57 9.25
C GLU A 31 -6.84 -17.09 8.14
N LYS A 32 -7.14 -16.66 6.90
CA LYS A 32 -6.16 -16.71 5.82
C LYS A 32 -5.03 -15.84 6.32
N THR A 33 -4.06 -16.46 7.00
CA THR A 33 -2.77 -15.86 7.27
C THR A 33 -2.32 -15.38 5.91
N ARG A 34 -2.45 -14.08 5.68
CA ARG A 34 -1.97 -13.46 4.47
C ARG A 34 -0.46 -13.54 4.63
N GLN A 35 0.10 -14.71 4.32
CA GLN A 35 1.45 -14.84 3.83
C GLN A 35 1.45 -14.07 2.51
N ARG A 36 1.33 -12.75 2.63
CA ARG A 36 1.67 -11.84 1.56
C ARG A 36 3.13 -12.13 1.36
N ASP A 37 3.47 -12.61 0.17
CA ASP A 37 4.85 -12.66 -0.25
C ASP A 37 5.51 -11.34 0.13
N PRO A 38 6.78 -11.37 0.60
CA PRO A 38 7.50 -10.16 0.94
C PRO A 38 7.33 -9.15 -0.20
N ILE A 39 6.59 -8.06 0.04
CA ILE A 39 6.38 -7.04 -0.98
C ILE A 39 7.76 -6.49 -1.30
N LYS A 40 8.26 -6.78 -2.51
CA LYS A 40 9.54 -6.26 -2.98
C LYS A 40 9.49 -4.74 -2.84
N ARG A 41 10.27 -4.21 -1.91
CA ARG A 41 10.35 -2.78 -1.67
C ARG A 41 11.16 -2.17 -2.82
N MET A 42 10.77 -0.97 -3.26
CA MET A 42 11.62 -0.19 -4.18
C MET A 42 13.01 0.01 -3.56
N SER A 43 14.04 -0.18 -4.37
CA SER A 43 15.42 0.03 -3.95
C SER A 43 15.66 1.50 -3.58
N PRO A 44 16.62 1.78 -2.68
CA PRO A 44 16.96 3.16 -2.30
C PRO A 44 17.33 4.03 -3.50
N GLN A 45 18.01 3.45 -4.48
CA GLN A 45 18.47 4.17 -5.66
C GLN A 45 17.32 4.63 -6.57
N VAL A 46 16.33 3.77 -6.80
CA VAL A 46 15.10 4.13 -7.53
C VAL A 46 14.36 5.26 -6.80
N LYS A 47 14.29 5.23 -5.46
CA LYS A 47 13.67 6.32 -4.68
C LYS A 47 14.41 7.64 -4.89
N HIS A 48 15.75 7.64 -4.81
CA HIS A 48 16.55 8.85 -5.04
C HIS A 48 16.30 9.46 -6.42
N PHE A 49 16.19 8.65 -7.47
CA PHE A 49 15.87 9.17 -8.80
C PHE A 49 14.46 9.77 -8.87
N LEU A 50 13.47 9.09 -8.29
CA LEU A 50 12.11 9.62 -8.23
C LEU A 50 12.03 10.94 -7.44
N GLU A 51 12.76 11.06 -6.33
CA GLU A 51 12.86 12.29 -5.54
C GLU A 51 13.50 13.42 -6.35
N SER A 52 14.64 13.16 -7.00
CA SER A 52 15.32 14.15 -7.85
C SER A 52 14.41 14.66 -8.97
N MET A 53 13.75 13.75 -9.70
CA MET A 53 12.79 14.10 -10.75
C MET A 53 11.60 14.90 -10.19
N PHE A 54 11.08 14.52 -9.02
CA PHE A 54 9.98 15.23 -8.37
C PHE A 54 10.39 16.66 -7.97
N HIS A 55 11.56 16.84 -7.38
CA HIS A 55 12.08 18.15 -6.98
C HIS A 55 12.34 19.05 -8.20
N THR A 56 12.94 18.51 -9.26
CA THR A 56 13.13 19.24 -10.53
C THR A 56 11.80 19.71 -11.10
N GLY A 57 10.78 18.84 -11.13
CA GLY A 57 9.44 19.20 -11.59
C GLY A 57 8.70 20.18 -10.68
N THR A 58 9.03 20.20 -9.38
CA THR A 58 8.47 21.12 -8.40
C THR A 58 9.11 22.51 -8.52
N ALA A 59 10.42 22.57 -8.79
CA ALA A 59 11.15 23.82 -9.01
C ALA A 59 10.85 24.44 -10.39
N ASN A 60 10.65 23.61 -11.41
CA ASN A 60 10.35 24.06 -12.77
C ASN A 60 9.18 23.25 -13.37
N PRO A 61 7.99 23.86 -13.49
CA PRO A 61 6.82 23.19 -14.07
C PRO A 61 7.02 22.66 -15.50
N ARG A 62 7.92 23.26 -16.29
CA ARG A 62 8.24 22.79 -17.65
C ARG A 62 9.02 21.48 -17.67
N GLN A 63 9.68 21.15 -16.56
CA GLN A 63 10.44 19.91 -16.38
C GLN A 63 9.65 18.87 -15.56
N LYS A 64 8.38 19.14 -15.25
CA LYS A 64 7.54 18.23 -14.49
C LYS A 64 7.25 16.97 -15.31
N LEU A 65 7.79 15.85 -14.83
CA LEU A 65 7.56 14.54 -15.45
C LEU A 65 6.25 13.92 -14.95
N THR A 66 5.55 13.27 -15.88
CA THR A 66 4.44 12.36 -15.56
C THR A 66 4.99 11.03 -15.02
N ALA A 67 4.13 10.24 -14.37
CA ALA A 67 4.53 8.92 -13.88
C ALA A 67 5.06 8.00 -14.99
N GLN A 68 4.55 8.13 -16.21
CA GLN A 68 5.05 7.40 -17.37
C GLN A 68 6.45 7.85 -17.76
N GLN A 69 6.68 9.16 -17.86
CA GLN A 69 8.01 9.71 -18.19
C GLN A 69 9.05 9.39 -17.11
N MET A 70 8.66 9.38 -15.84
CA MET A 70 9.55 8.92 -14.76
C MET A 70 9.91 7.44 -14.90
N GLN A 71 8.98 6.61 -15.40
CA GLN A 71 9.28 5.20 -15.68
C GLN A 71 10.25 5.07 -16.86
N GLU A 72 10.03 5.80 -17.94
CA GLU A 72 10.90 5.83 -19.13
C GLU A 72 12.33 6.25 -18.76
N GLU A 73 12.48 7.27 -17.92
CA GLU A 73 13.79 7.70 -17.40
C GLU A 73 14.45 6.61 -16.54
N LEU A 74 13.69 5.88 -15.72
CA LEU A 74 14.23 4.76 -14.95
C LEU A 74 14.64 3.59 -15.85
N LEU A 75 13.88 3.29 -16.91
CA LEU A 75 14.26 2.28 -17.90
C LEU A 75 15.58 2.65 -18.58
N ARG A 76 15.73 3.91 -18.99
CA ARG A 76 16.99 4.41 -19.56
C ARG A 76 18.17 4.25 -18.60
N ARG A 77 17.96 4.48 -17.30
CA ARG A 77 18.99 4.27 -16.28
C ARG A 77 19.31 2.78 -16.08
N ALA A 78 18.32 1.91 -16.22
CA ALA A 78 18.54 0.46 -16.20
C ALA A 78 19.39 0.00 -17.40
N GLU A 79 19.12 0.55 -18.59
CA GLU A 79 19.94 0.30 -19.79
C GLU A 79 21.38 0.75 -19.63
N LEU A 80 21.62 1.86 -18.91
CA LEU A 80 22.96 2.35 -18.57
C LEU A 80 23.64 1.55 -17.44
N GLY A 81 22.96 0.56 -16.86
CA GLY A 81 23.48 -0.24 -15.75
C GLY A 81 23.53 0.53 -14.42
N GLU A 82 22.88 1.69 -14.31
CA GLU A 82 22.79 2.41 -13.04
C GLU A 82 21.91 1.66 -12.05
N ILE A 83 20.83 1.02 -12.52
CA ILE A 83 19.91 0.21 -11.71
C ILE A 83 19.60 -1.11 -12.38
N GLU A 84 19.17 -2.10 -11.61
CA GLU A 84 18.67 -3.34 -12.17
C GLU A 84 17.30 -3.11 -12.86
N GLU A 85 17.10 -3.72 -14.03
CA GLU A 85 15.82 -3.68 -14.74
C GLU A 85 14.67 -4.22 -13.86
N ASN A 86 14.96 -5.25 -13.04
CA ASN A 86 14.02 -5.84 -12.08
C ASN A 86 13.62 -4.89 -10.94
N ASP A 87 14.34 -3.79 -10.76
CA ASP A 87 14.03 -2.77 -9.76
C ASP A 87 13.19 -1.63 -10.32
N VAL A 88 13.00 -1.56 -11.65
CA VAL A 88 12.16 -0.55 -12.28
C VAL A 88 10.69 -0.77 -11.89
N PRO A 89 10.06 0.18 -11.18
CA PRO A 89 8.69 0.03 -10.73
C PRO A 89 7.71 0.23 -11.88
N LYS A 90 6.51 -0.33 -11.72
CA LYS A 90 5.38 -0.09 -12.62
C LYS A 90 4.91 1.37 -12.50
N VAL A 91 4.33 1.92 -13.58
CA VAL A 91 3.71 3.25 -13.59
C VAL A 91 2.74 3.44 -12.43
N SER A 92 1.89 2.46 -12.12
CA SER A 92 0.94 2.55 -10.99
C SER A 92 1.62 2.71 -9.64
N THR A 93 2.75 2.02 -9.42
CA THR A 93 3.58 2.16 -8.23
C THR A 93 4.18 3.56 -8.15
N ILE A 94 4.68 4.09 -9.27
CA ILE A 94 5.19 5.46 -9.36
C ILE A 94 4.09 6.49 -9.05
N THR A 95 2.91 6.35 -9.64
CA THR A 95 1.76 7.23 -9.37
C THR A 95 1.37 7.24 -7.88
N ASN A 96 1.32 6.07 -7.25
CA ASN A 96 1.03 5.94 -5.82
C ASN A 96 2.14 6.55 -4.96
N TRP A 97 3.40 6.36 -5.38
CA TRP A 97 4.55 6.96 -4.72
C TRP A 97 4.50 8.49 -4.81
N ILE A 98 4.28 9.07 -6.00
CA ILE A 98 4.12 10.52 -6.21
C ILE A 98 3.01 11.07 -5.31
N SER A 99 1.85 10.41 -5.28
CA SER A 99 0.71 10.86 -4.47
C SER A 99 1.06 10.90 -2.98
N THR A 100 1.71 9.84 -2.48
CA THR A 100 2.11 9.74 -1.07
C THR A 100 3.22 10.74 -0.74
N PHE A 101 4.22 10.86 -1.62
CA PHE A 101 5.36 11.76 -1.44
C PHE A 101 4.92 13.24 -1.49
N SER A 102 4.06 13.59 -2.45
CA SER A 102 3.49 14.94 -2.57
C SER A 102 2.76 15.37 -1.30
N ARG A 103 1.99 14.47 -0.68
CA ARG A 103 1.30 14.77 0.58
C ARG A 103 2.30 15.09 1.69
N LYS A 104 3.28 14.21 1.90
CA LYS A 104 4.32 14.41 2.92
C LYS A 104 5.12 15.69 2.68
N TRP A 105 5.45 15.98 1.42
CA TRP A 105 6.17 17.19 1.06
C TRP A 105 5.35 18.46 1.37
N LYS A 106 4.06 18.47 1.05
CA LYS A 106 3.16 19.59 1.41
C LYS A 106 3.02 19.76 2.92
N GLU A 107 2.90 18.68 3.68
CA GLU A 107 2.88 18.71 5.15
C GLU A 107 4.17 19.32 5.71
N ALA A 108 5.33 18.88 5.22
CA ALA A 108 6.62 19.42 5.65
C ALA A 108 6.79 20.92 5.29
N MET A 109 6.32 21.33 4.10
CA MET A 109 6.33 22.74 3.70
C MET A 109 5.41 23.59 4.58
N ALA A 110 4.23 23.07 4.95
CA ALA A 110 3.31 23.76 5.84
C ALA A 110 3.91 23.93 7.25
N LEU A 111 4.52 22.89 7.81
CA LEU A 111 5.20 22.95 9.11
C LEU A 111 6.31 24.02 9.12
N ARG A 112 7.18 24.01 8.10
CA ARG A 112 8.21 25.04 7.95
C ARG A 112 7.64 26.46 7.87
N SER A 113 6.55 26.63 7.14
CA SER A 113 5.91 27.94 7.04
C SER A 113 5.32 28.41 8.37
N LEU A 114 4.89 27.52 9.26
CA LEU A 114 4.43 27.89 10.60
C LEU A 114 5.61 28.33 11.49
N GLU A 115 6.71 27.57 11.49
CA GLU A 115 7.93 27.90 12.23
C GLU A 115 8.53 29.26 11.81
N GLU A 116 8.49 29.57 10.52
CA GLU A 116 8.96 30.86 9.97
C GLU A 116 8.07 32.05 10.35
N ASN A 117 6.80 31.83 10.68
CA ASN A 117 5.89 32.89 11.12
C ASN A 117 5.90 33.11 12.65
N GLU A 118 6.48 32.18 13.42
CA GLU A 118 6.63 32.29 14.88
C GLU A 118 7.95 32.96 15.31
N ASN A 119 8.93 33.09 14.40
CA ASN A 119 10.21 33.77 14.59
C ASN A 119 10.24 35.19 14.01
#